data_AF-A0A1E3BMX5-F1
#
_entry.id   AF-A0A1E3BMX5-F1
#
_cell.length_a   1.000
_cell.length_b   1.000
_cell.length_c   1.000
_cell.angle_alpha   90.00
_cell.angle_beta   90.00
_cell.angle_gamma   90.00
#
_symmetry.space_group_name_H-M   'P 1'
#
loop_
_entity.id
_entity.type
_entity.pdbx_description
1 polymer ?
#
loop_
_entity_poly.entity_id
_entity_poly.type
_entity_poly.pdbx_seq_one_letter_code
_entity_poly.pdbx_strand_id
1 'polypeptide(L)'
;MDLAAFNESGFLDTIASTIAKMSEKSVAGTKSKVHKAGQEHNEGWDTTHSKIITELFMSFLHPMCTNIENSQIQKNTHEEVMWLNAHFPWRRFPLWLFTHAVLQLVFHRSSFEGVASDLYKQYMVVFMSTIIEYSYRTAPSEHVHITNTKVTRRLLKLGISYDPPWFPLVQ
;
A
#
# COMPACT_ATOMS: atom_id res chain seq x y z
N MET A 1 -12.76 -17.75 12.21
CA MET A 1 -13.82 -16.98 12.87
C MET A 1 -15.07 -17.06 12.02
N ASP A 2 -16.19 -17.47 12.61
CA ASP A 2 -17.50 -17.42 11.95
C ASP A 2 -18.03 -15.98 11.88
N LEU A 3 -18.88 -15.67 10.89
CA LEU A 3 -19.45 -14.36 10.67
C LEU A 3 -20.26 -13.89 11.89
N ALA A 4 -20.98 -14.80 12.56
CA ALA A 4 -21.76 -14.48 13.74
C ALA A 4 -20.88 -14.01 14.91
N ALA A 5 -19.76 -14.69 15.14
CA ALA A 5 -18.77 -14.30 16.16
C ALA A 5 -18.07 -12.99 15.82
N PHE A 6 -17.77 -12.75 14.53
CA PHE A 6 -17.18 -11.48 14.10
C PHE A 6 -18.14 -10.29 14.28
N ASN A 7 -19.44 -10.50 14.06
CA ASN A 7 -20.47 -9.46 14.17
C ASN A 7 -20.93 -9.18 15.61
N GLU A 8 -20.31 -9.80 16.60
CA GLU A 8 -20.55 -9.46 18.00
C GLU A 8 -20.12 -8.00 18.26
N SER A 9 -21.06 -7.16 18.71
CA SER A 9 -20.84 -5.72 18.88
C SER A 9 -19.69 -5.41 19.83
N GLY A 10 -19.64 -6.10 20.99
CA GLY A 10 -18.55 -5.92 21.95
C GLY A 10 -17.18 -6.27 21.39
N PHE A 11 -17.11 -7.27 20.50
CA PHE A 11 -15.86 -7.64 19.83
C PHE A 11 -15.43 -6.58 18.81
N LEU A 12 -16.34 -6.11 17.96
CA LEU A 12 -16.06 -5.04 16.99
C LEU A 12 -15.64 -3.73 17.67
N ASP A 13 -16.30 -3.36 18.76
CA ASP A 13 -15.96 -2.17 19.55
C ASP A 13 -14.56 -2.30 20.18
N THR A 14 -14.22 -3.49 20.67
CA THR A 14 -12.89 -3.78 21.23
C THR A 14 -11.82 -3.71 20.13
N ILE A 15 -12.06 -4.29 18.96
CA ILE A 15 -11.13 -4.20 17.82
C ILE A 15 -10.94 -2.75 17.39
N ALA A 16 -12.04 -2.03 17.15
CA ALA A 16 -11.99 -0.66 16.65
C ALA A 16 -11.27 0.27 17.62
N SER A 17 -11.60 0.20 18.91
CA SER A 17 -10.93 0.98 19.95
C SER A 17 -9.46 0.61 20.12
N THR A 18 -9.12 -0.68 20.00
CA THR A 18 -7.73 -1.15 20.06
C THR A 18 -6.91 -0.63 18.90
N ILE A 19 -7.40 -0.75 17.66
CA ILE A 19 -6.72 -0.24 16.46
C ILE A 19 -6.57 1.28 16.52
N ALA A 20 -7.62 2.01 16.92
CA ALA A 20 -7.57 3.46 17.07
C ALA A 20 -6.52 3.88 18.12
N LYS A 21 -6.47 3.17 19.26
CA LYS A 21 -5.47 3.43 20.29
C LYS A 21 -4.05 3.12 19.82
N MET A 22 -3.86 2.08 19.00
CA MET A 22 -2.57 1.70 18.42
C MET A 22 -2.09 2.65 17.32
N SER A 23 -2.99 3.30 16.57
CA SER A 23 -2.61 4.28 15.54
C SER A 23 -2.16 5.61 16.14
N GLU A 24 -2.72 6.01 17.28
CA GLU A 24 -2.39 7.27 17.95
C GLU A 24 -1.19 7.15 18.89
N LYS A 25 -1.04 6.02 19.60
CA LYS A 25 -0.07 5.90 20.69
C LYS A 25 1.21 5.22 20.23
N SER A 26 2.32 5.95 20.33
CA SER A 26 3.65 5.35 20.22
C SER A 26 3.90 4.41 21.40
N VAL A 27 4.35 3.19 21.12
CA VAL A 27 4.73 2.20 22.14
C VAL A 27 6.24 2.20 22.33
N ALA A 28 6.71 2.03 23.57
CA ALA A 28 8.14 1.94 23.83
C ALA A 28 8.77 0.73 23.11
N GLY A 29 9.98 0.93 22.58
CA GLY A 29 10.73 -0.14 21.89
C GLY A 29 10.22 -0.50 20.50
N THR A 30 9.29 0.27 19.91
CA THR A 30 8.89 0.12 18.49
C THR A 30 9.69 1.00 17.55
N LYS A 31 10.52 1.90 18.08
CA LYS A 31 11.45 2.72 17.30
C LYS A 31 12.89 2.31 17.62
N SER A 32 13.73 2.32 16.59
CA SER A 32 15.18 2.24 16.75
C SER A 32 15.65 3.39 17.64
N LYS A 33 16.69 3.13 18.44
CA LYS A 33 17.29 4.14 19.32
C LYS A 33 18.69 4.48 18.84
N VAL A 34 19.05 5.75 18.94
CA VAL A 34 20.39 6.24 18.65
C VAL A 34 20.99 6.83 19.91
N HIS A 35 22.26 6.55 20.14
CA HIS A 35 23.02 7.16 21.22
C HIS A 35 23.51 8.55 20.78
N LYS A 36 23.04 9.60 21.45
CA LYS A 36 23.45 11.00 21.22
C LYS A 36 23.68 11.71 22.55
N ALA A 37 24.77 12.47 22.65
CA ALA A 37 25.12 13.24 23.84
C ALA A 37 25.09 12.42 25.15
N GLY A 38 25.53 11.17 25.11
CA GLY A 38 25.54 10.28 26.29
C GLY A 38 24.19 9.66 26.64
N GLN A 39 23.12 9.91 25.87
CA GLN A 39 21.78 9.39 26.13
C GLN A 39 21.20 8.68 24.91
N GLU A 40 20.35 7.67 25.17
CA GLU A 40 19.56 7.02 24.12
C GLU A 40 18.34 7.86 23.77
N HIS A 41 18.19 8.16 22.49
CA HIS A 41 17.03 8.86 21.95
C HIS A 41 16.34 7.97 20.93
N ASN A 42 15.00 8.02 20.88
CA ASN A 42 14.27 7.41 19.77
C ASN A 42 14.72 8.07 18.47
N GLU A 43 15.09 7.25 17.50
CA GLU A 43 15.44 7.71 16.18
C GLU A 43 14.18 8.22 15.47
N GLY A 44 14.14 9.52 15.19
CA GLY A 44 13.02 10.13 14.45
C GLY A 44 13.01 9.79 12.96
N TRP A 45 14.09 9.18 12.46
CA TRP A 45 14.34 8.92 11.05
C TRP A 45 13.73 7.59 10.60
N ASP A 46 13.69 6.61 11.51
CA ASP A 46 13.27 5.26 11.19
C ASP A 46 11.74 5.09 11.25
N THR A 47 11.22 4.14 10.47
CA THR A 47 9.80 3.78 10.51
C THR A 47 9.51 3.06 11.82
N THR A 48 8.37 3.37 12.44
CA THR A 48 7.96 2.64 13.64
C THR A 48 7.67 1.19 13.28
N HIS A 49 8.35 0.25 13.93
CA HIS A 49 8.19 -1.17 13.70
C HIS A 49 6.73 -1.58 13.90
N SER A 50 6.17 -2.31 12.93
CA SER A 50 4.76 -2.69 12.88
C SER A 50 4.37 -3.82 13.86
N LYS A 51 5.28 -4.23 14.77
CA LYS A 51 5.09 -5.36 15.71
C LYS A 51 3.85 -5.25 16.58
N ILE A 52 3.41 -4.04 16.89
CA ILE A 52 2.17 -3.82 17.64
C ILE A 52 0.97 -4.39 16.88
N ILE A 53 0.97 -4.29 15.55
CA ILE A 53 -0.04 -4.91 14.70
C ILE A 53 0.34 -6.36 14.42
N THR A 54 1.53 -6.61 13.85
CA THR A 54 1.90 -7.91 13.29
C THR A 54 2.13 -9.00 14.34
N GLU A 55 2.49 -8.62 15.57
CA GLU A 55 2.74 -9.57 16.67
C GLU A 55 1.64 -9.45 17.72
N LEU A 56 1.49 -8.30 18.39
CA LEU A 56 0.56 -8.17 19.52
C LEU A 56 -0.90 -8.32 19.07
N PHE A 57 -1.37 -7.50 18.12
CA PHE A 57 -2.76 -7.57 17.67
C PHE A 57 -3.07 -8.89 16.96
N MET A 58 -2.17 -9.38 16.12
CA MET A 58 -2.33 -10.69 15.49
C MET A 58 -2.33 -11.83 16.51
N SER A 59 -1.52 -11.78 17.57
CA SER A 59 -1.52 -12.81 18.63
C SER A 59 -2.85 -12.86 19.40
N PHE A 60 -3.53 -11.73 19.54
CA PHE A 60 -4.87 -11.66 20.12
C PHE A 60 -5.92 -12.27 19.18
N LEU A 61 -5.84 -12.00 17.88
CA LEU A 61 -6.80 -12.52 16.90
C LEU A 61 -6.56 -13.98 16.51
N HIS A 62 -5.31 -14.44 16.54
CA HIS A 62 -4.90 -15.75 16.00
C HIS A 62 -5.69 -16.92 16.59
N PRO A 63 -5.96 -17.01 17.91
CA PRO A 63 -6.76 -18.09 18.49
C PRO A 63 -8.21 -18.13 18.01
N MET A 64 -8.75 -17.01 17.53
CA MET A 64 -10.14 -16.86 17.10
C MET A 64 -10.29 -17.04 15.57
N CYS A 65 -9.16 -17.02 14.86
CA CYS A 65 -9.10 -17.04 13.41
C CYS A 65 -8.57 -18.38 12.90
N THR A 66 -9.00 -18.73 11.69
CA THR A 66 -8.46 -19.87 10.95
C THR A 66 -7.52 -19.33 9.88
N ASN A 67 -6.38 -19.98 9.68
CA ASN A 67 -5.48 -19.60 8.60
C ASN A 67 -6.14 -19.97 7.26
N ILE A 68 -6.18 -19.03 6.32
CA ILE A 68 -6.68 -19.25 4.97
C ILE A 68 -5.52 -18.97 4.02
N GLU A 69 -5.13 -19.98 3.25
CA GLU A 69 -4.14 -19.85 2.19
C GLU A 69 -4.76 -19.10 1.00
N ASN A 70 -4.80 -17.78 1.11
CA ASN A 70 -5.15 -16.90 0.02
C ASN A 70 -3.88 -16.31 -0.60
N SER A 71 -3.96 -15.99 -1.89
CA SER A 71 -2.97 -15.20 -2.60
C SER A 71 -2.69 -13.88 -1.86
N GLN A 72 -1.46 -13.76 -1.35
CA GLN A 72 -1.03 -12.56 -0.67
C GLN A 72 -0.51 -11.53 -1.67
N ILE A 73 -0.86 -10.26 -1.44
CA ILE A 73 -0.29 -9.14 -2.20
C ILE A 73 0.90 -8.61 -1.42
N GLN A 74 2.10 -8.91 -1.91
CA GLN A 74 3.32 -8.32 -1.38
C GLN A 74 3.73 -7.10 -2.22
N LYS A 75 4.02 -5.99 -1.54
CA LYS A 75 4.52 -4.76 -2.16
C LYS A 75 5.86 -4.40 -1.55
N ASN A 76 6.88 -4.32 -2.40
CA ASN A 76 8.15 -3.75 -2.00
C ASN A 76 8.00 -2.23 -1.93
N THR A 77 8.10 -1.69 -0.72
CA THR A 77 8.17 -0.26 -0.45
C THR A 77 9.63 0.14 -0.41
N HIS A 78 10.07 0.94 -1.39
CA HIS A 78 11.38 1.57 -1.33
C HIS A 78 11.32 2.77 -0.39
N GLU A 79 12.23 2.84 0.58
CA GLU A 79 12.48 4.00 1.41
C GLU A 79 13.89 4.50 1.11
N GLU A 80 14.05 5.78 0.79
CA GLU A 80 15.36 6.39 0.54
C GLU A 80 15.74 7.30 1.70
N VAL A 81 16.88 7.03 2.33
CA VAL A 81 17.42 7.89 3.37
C VAL A 81 18.31 8.93 2.71
N MET A 82 17.79 10.14 2.57
CA MET A 82 18.59 11.28 2.14
C MET A 82 19.37 11.83 3.35
N TRP A 83 20.70 11.90 3.25
CA TRP A 83 21.56 12.41 4.32
C TRP A 83 21.74 13.93 4.29
N LEU A 84 21.76 14.53 3.10
CA LEU A 84 22.03 15.96 2.93
C LEU A 84 20.75 16.77 3.09
N ASN A 85 20.64 17.53 4.19
CA ASN A 85 19.55 18.47 4.47
C ASN A 85 18.13 17.88 4.43
N ALA A 86 17.97 16.58 4.67
CA ALA A 86 16.65 15.95 4.73
C ALA A 86 16.34 15.50 6.16
N HIS A 87 15.30 16.10 6.74
CA HIS A 87 14.83 15.75 8.09
C HIS A 87 14.06 14.41 8.11
N PHE A 88 13.51 14.00 6.97
CA PHE A 88 12.75 12.77 6.82
C PHE A 88 13.23 11.99 5.59
N PRO A 89 13.26 10.65 5.66
CA PRO A 89 13.53 9.84 4.49
C PRO A 89 12.45 10.07 3.43
N TRP A 90 12.84 9.96 2.16
CA TRP A 90 11.90 9.96 1.06
C TRP A 90 11.11 8.65 1.09
N ARG A 91 9.83 8.76 1.41
CA ARG A 91 8.89 7.64 1.46
C ARG A 91 7.78 7.84 0.44
N ARG A 92 7.24 6.73 -0.07
CA ARG A 92 5.98 6.79 -0.81
C ARG A 92 4.87 7.21 0.13
N PHE A 93 3.94 8.02 -0.37
CA PHE A 93 2.80 8.49 0.41
C PHE A 93 1.99 7.27 0.94
N PRO A 94 1.82 7.12 2.27
CA PRO A 94 1.23 5.90 2.85
C PRO A 94 -0.19 5.62 2.36
N LEU A 95 -1.01 6.67 2.24
CA LEU A 95 -2.37 6.55 1.71
C LEU A 95 -2.36 6.06 0.26
N TRP A 96 -1.42 6.55 -0.57
CA TRP A 96 -1.29 6.10 -1.95
C TRP A 96 -0.95 4.62 -2.05
N LEU A 97 -0.03 4.14 -1.20
CA LEU A 97 0.31 2.72 -1.11
C LEU A 97 -0.91 1.89 -0.68
N PHE A 98 -1.63 2.34 0.35
CA PHE A 98 -2.84 1.68 0.84
C PHE A 98 -3.90 1.57 -0.25
N THR A 99 -4.22 2.67 -0.93
CA THR A 99 -5.17 2.68 -2.05
C THR A 99 -4.79 1.68 -3.13
N HIS A 100 -3.51 1.60 -3.51
CA HIS A 100 -3.05 0.61 -4.47
C HIS A 100 -3.19 -0.83 -4.00
N ALA A 101 -2.86 -1.12 -2.74
CA ALA A 101 -2.97 -2.45 -2.17
C ALA A 101 -4.44 -2.90 -2.11
N VAL A 102 -5.34 -2.02 -1.66
CA VAL A 102 -6.77 -2.29 -1.62
C VAL A 102 -7.33 -2.48 -3.02
N LEU A 103 -7.01 -1.60 -3.98
CA LEU A 103 -7.45 -1.74 -5.36
C LEU A 103 -6.99 -3.08 -5.94
N GLN A 104 -5.71 -3.43 -5.79
CA GLN A 104 -5.20 -4.70 -6.29
C GLN A 104 -5.90 -5.89 -5.61
N LEU A 105 -6.17 -5.81 -4.31
CA LEU A 105 -6.86 -6.86 -3.56
C LEU A 105 -8.29 -7.06 -4.05
N VAL A 106 -9.02 -5.96 -4.27
CA VAL A 106 -10.39 -5.99 -4.80
C VAL A 106 -10.38 -6.59 -6.20
N PHE A 107 -9.54 -6.11 -7.11
CA PHE A 107 -9.43 -6.68 -8.45
C PHE A 107 -9.07 -8.16 -8.43
N HIS A 108 -8.13 -8.55 -7.56
CA HIS A 108 -7.71 -9.94 -7.46
C HIS A 108 -8.83 -10.86 -6.95
N ARG A 109 -9.64 -10.40 -5.99
CA ARG A 109 -10.79 -11.15 -5.45
C ARG A 109 -11.99 -11.17 -6.40
N SER A 110 -12.14 -10.15 -7.25
CA SER A 110 -13.21 -10.06 -8.24
C SER A 110 -12.91 -10.79 -9.56
N SER A 111 -11.64 -11.13 -9.81
CA SER A 111 -11.27 -11.98 -10.95
C SER A 111 -11.76 -13.41 -10.74
N PHE A 112 -12.70 -13.85 -11.58
CA PHE A 112 -13.09 -15.27 -11.66
C PHE A 112 -11.90 -16.11 -12.13
N GLU A 113 -11.79 -17.35 -11.62
CA GLU A 113 -10.80 -18.34 -12.04
C GLU A 113 -10.74 -18.42 -13.58
N GLY A 114 -9.62 -17.98 -14.17
CA GLY A 114 -9.37 -18.06 -15.61
C GLY A 114 -9.38 -16.74 -16.38
N VAL A 115 -9.89 -15.63 -15.83
CA VAL A 115 -9.74 -14.30 -16.45
C VAL A 115 -8.45 -13.66 -15.95
N ALA A 116 -7.56 -13.36 -16.90
CA ALA A 116 -6.18 -12.90 -16.68
C ALA A 116 -6.01 -12.02 -15.42
N SER A 117 -5.08 -12.44 -14.56
CA SER A 117 -4.57 -11.85 -13.30
C SER A 117 -4.15 -10.36 -13.38
N ASP A 118 -4.41 -9.69 -14.49
CA ASP A 118 -3.85 -8.41 -14.86
C ASP A 118 -4.85 -7.25 -14.87
N LEU A 119 -6.11 -7.44 -14.45
CA LEU A 119 -7.12 -6.36 -14.40
C LEU A 119 -6.62 -5.12 -13.64
N TYR A 120 -5.98 -5.32 -12.48
CA TYR A 120 -5.35 -4.23 -11.73
C TYR A 120 -4.28 -3.50 -12.57
N LYS A 121 -3.45 -4.23 -13.31
CA LYS A 121 -2.40 -3.63 -14.13
C LYS A 121 -2.98 -2.87 -15.33
N GLN A 122 -4.04 -3.39 -15.95
CA GLN A 122 -4.78 -2.73 -17.03
C GLN A 122 -5.44 -1.44 -16.52
N TYR A 123 -6.16 -1.50 -15.40
CA TYR A 123 -6.72 -0.34 -14.73
C TYR A 123 -5.66 0.73 -14.46
N MET A 124 -4.49 0.33 -13.97
CA MET A 124 -3.39 1.24 -13.68
C MET A 124 -2.86 1.97 -14.93
N VAL A 125 -2.92 1.35 -16.11
CA VAL A 125 -2.56 2.03 -17.36
C VAL A 125 -3.59 3.11 -17.66
N VAL A 126 -4.88 2.73 -17.73
CA VAL A 126 -5.98 3.67 -18.01
C VAL A 126 -5.95 4.84 -17.04
N PHE A 127 -5.89 4.56 -15.73
CA PHE A 127 -5.86 5.56 -14.68
C PHE A 127 -4.72 6.58 -14.85
N MET A 128 -3.51 6.12 -15.17
CA MET A 128 -2.37 7.03 -15.35
C MET A 128 -2.46 7.82 -16.66
N SER A 129 -2.98 7.22 -17.74
CA SER A 129 -3.24 7.93 -18.98
C SER A 129 -4.26 9.04 -18.80
N THR A 130 -5.36 8.76 -18.08
CA THR A 130 -6.37 9.76 -17.74
C THR A 130 -5.77 10.90 -16.90
N ILE A 131 -4.90 10.61 -15.92
CA ILE A 131 -4.21 11.67 -15.17
C ILE A 131 -3.37 12.55 -16.10
N ILE A 132 -2.65 11.95 -17.05
CA ILE A 132 -1.84 12.71 -18.01
C ILE A 132 -2.74 13.63 -18.84
N GLU A 133 -3.87 13.13 -19.35
CA GLU A 133 -4.82 13.91 -20.15
C GLU A 133 -5.30 15.16 -19.39
N TYR A 134 -5.72 15.00 -18.13
CA TYR A 134 -6.18 16.14 -17.32
C TYR A 134 -5.04 17.07 -16.87
N SER A 135 -3.84 16.54 -16.68
CA SER A 135 -2.70 17.31 -16.16
C SER A 135 -1.79 17.88 -17.25
N TYR A 136 -2.00 17.53 -18.53
CA TYR A 136 -1.11 17.88 -19.64
C TYR A 136 -0.82 19.39 -19.74
N ARG A 137 -1.82 20.22 -19.44
CA ARG A 137 -1.71 21.69 -19.52
C ARG A 137 -1.16 22.35 -18.25
N THR A 138 -1.21 21.65 -17.11
CA THR A 138 -0.89 22.23 -15.80
C THR A 138 0.38 21.66 -15.19
N ALA A 139 0.75 20.43 -15.55
CA ALA A 139 1.94 19.76 -15.05
C ALA A 139 3.19 20.15 -15.85
N PRO A 140 4.37 20.18 -15.22
CA PRO A 140 5.62 20.38 -15.95
C PRO A 140 5.84 19.25 -16.97
N SER A 141 6.42 19.60 -18.12
CA SER A 141 6.68 18.68 -19.24
C SER A 141 7.45 17.43 -18.81
N GLU A 142 8.42 17.57 -17.90
CA GLU A 142 9.17 16.46 -17.31
C GLU A 142 8.27 15.43 -16.62
N HIS A 143 7.29 15.89 -15.84
CA HIS A 143 6.38 15.00 -15.12
C HIS A 143 5.46 14.23 -16.08
N VAL A 144 4.99 14.92 -17.11
CA VAL A 144 4.20 14.32 -18.20
C VAL A 144 5.04 13.27 -18.92
N HIS A 145 6.28 13.60 -19.30
CA HIS A 145 7.19 12.69 -19.99
C HIS A 145 7.52 11.43 -19.17
N ILE A 146 7.83 11.61 -17.87
CA ILE A 146 8.10 10.51 -16.94
C ILE A 146 6.87 9.60 -16.81
N THR A 147 5.68 10.18 -16.67
CA THR A 147 4.44 9.40 -16.50
C THR A 147 4.09 8.65 -17.78
N ASN A 148 4.23 9.29 -18.95
CA ASN A 148 4.01 8.65 -20.23
C ASN A 148 4.97 7.46 -20.43
N THR A 149 6.26 7.66 -20.16
CA THR A 149 7.26 6.57 -20.19
C THR A 149 6.89 5.41 -19.27
N LYS A 150 6.34 5.68 -18.08
CA LYS A 150 5.84 4.63 -17.16
C LYS A 150 4.64 3.88 -17.72
N VAL A 151 3.71 4.58 -18.38
CA VAL A 151 2.55 3.98 -19.06
C VAL A 151 3.02 3.08 -20.21
N THR A 152 3.86 3.59 -21.11
CA THR A 152 4.42 2.82 -22.25
C THR A 152 5.15 1.56 -21.77
N ARG A 153 5.99 1.67 -20.74
CA ARG A 153 6.69 0.50 -20.17
C ARG A 153 5.74 -0.52 -19.56
N ARG A 154 4.61 -0.08 -18.98
CA ARG A 154 3.61 -0.99 -18.42
C ARG A 154 2.80 -1.69 -19.51
N LEU A 155 2.44 -0.98 -20.58
CA LEU A 155 1.82 -1.59 -21.76
C LEU A 155 2.71 -2.69 -22.34
N LEU A 156 4.01 -2.42 -22.50
CA LEU A 156 4.97 -3.42 -22.96
C LEU A 156 5.04 -4.65 -22.03
N LYS A 157 5.04 -4.43 -20.70
CA LYS A 157 5.04 -5.52 -19.71
C LYS A 157 3.74 -6.30 -19.64
N LEU A 158 2.62 -5.68 -20.00
CA LEU A 158 1.32 -6.34 -20.04
C LEU A 158 1.21 -7.32 -21.20
N GLY A 159 1.99 -7.12 -22.28
CA GLY A 159 2.08 -8.07 -23.39
C GLY A 159 0.73 -8.48 -23.95
N ILE A 160 -0.20 -7.52 -24.07
CA ILE A 160 -1.59 -7.82 -24.44
C ILE A 160 -1.60 -8.28 -25.90
N SER A 161 -2.04 -9.52 -26.13
CA SER A 161 -2.11 -10.16 -27.46
C SER A 161 -3.35 -9.72 -28.26
N TYR A 162 -4.30 -9.05 -27.61
CA TYR A 162 -5.54 -8.54 -28.18
C TYR A 162 -5.68 -7.04 -27.91
N ASP A 163 -6.48 -6.33 -28.69
CA ASP A 163 -6.77 -4.91 -28.45
C ASP A 163 -7.91 -4.78 -27.41
N PRO A 164 -7.62 -4.39 -26.16
CA PRO A 164 -8.66 -4.26 -25.16
C PRO A 164 -9.54 -3.03 -25.46
N PRO A 165 -10.83 -3.05 -25.07
CA PRO A 165 -11.76 -1.96 -25.37
C PRO A 165 -11.36 -0.61 -24.75
N TRP A 166 -10.50 -0.62 -23.73
CA TRP A 166 -9.96 0.59 -23.11
C TRP A 166 -8.71 1.15 -23.82
N PHE A 167 -8.13 0.42 -24.78
CA PHE A 167 -6.90 0.83 -25.47
C PHE A 167 -7.01 2.21 -26.17
N PRO A 168 -8.13 2.58 -26.82
CA PRO A 168 -8.28 3.91 -27.41
C PRO A 168 -8.23 5.07 -26.42
N LEU A 169 -8.49 4.82 -25.12
CA LEU A 169 -8.41 5.85 -24.08
C LEU A 169 -6.97 6.16 -23.64
N VAL A 170 -6.00 5.40 -24.15
CA VAL A 170 -4.60 5.43 -23.72
C VAL A 170 -3.66 5.94 -24.83
N GLN A 171 -4.17 6.08 -26.07
CA GLN A 171 -3.43 6.60 -27.22
C GLN A 171 -3.29 8.12 -27.22
#